data_AF-A0A9D2UGH5-F1
#
_entry.id   AF-A0A9D2UGH5-F1
#
_cell.length_a   1.000
_cell.length_b   1.000
_cell.length_c   1.000
_cell.angle_alpha   90.00
_cell.angle_beta   90.00
_cell.angle_gamma   90.00
#
_symmetry.space_group_name_H-M   'P 1'
#
loop_
_entity.id
_entity.type
_entity.pdbx_description
1 polymer ?
#
loop_
_entity_poly.entity_id
_entity_poly.type
_entity_poly.pdbx_seq_one_letter_code
_entity_poly.pdbx_strand_id
1 'polypeptide(L)'
;MNVRESISLALGSLRNNKMRSFLTLLGIIMGIASVIAILTLGHSLQTQANQAVVSSGANDLNIQVKPRPSEDEKNAPSNPMGGYGMMGGSSEPPTGSSLISIDDINTLKEAMGDNIAGIPLGGQSSYSVDLTYGAETDSSSLVYFINMDYLDLNPKKMIAGRAITQTDIDNKRPVLMISTDQLSLFGGDPVQAVGQEVEVGVGSLNTTYAVVIGVYQPENTGGIFNMSGPGSVYMPYTFEGQLSSMNADGWSYLSVRPAEGKDLAQVKALLQAHLTSMYRSDEKFMAEIMDFSAATQSFNDVLAGISAAISAIAGISLLVGGIGVMNIMLVTVTERTREIGIRKALGATRGAIRLQFVVEAMIVCLVGGILGVLVGGGLGMIGANMLGTFVFPPLSAVALSLGFSLAIGLFFGYYPANKAAKLDPIESLRYE
;
A
#
# COMPACT_ATOMS: atom_id res chain seq x y z
N MET A 1 -25.78 43.93 4.18
CA MET A 1 -26.18 42.51 4.28
C MET A 1 -25.12 41.78 5.06
N ASN A 2 -25.50 41.14 6.17
CA ASN A 2 -24.58 40.30 6.93
C ASN A 2 -24.42 38.94 6.24
N VAL A 3 -23.23 38.34 6.28
CA VAL A 3 -22.93 37.05 5.64
C VAL A 3 -23.90 35.94 6.10
N ARG A 4 -24.34 35.98 7.37
CA ARG A 4 -25.35 35.07 7.93
C ARG A 4 -26.70 35.13 7.20
N GLU A 5 -27.10 36.32 6.79
CA GLU A 5 -28.36 36.56 6.10
C GLU A 5 -28.30 36.02 4.66
N SER A 6 -27.17 36.22 3.98
CA SER A 6 -26.89 35.62 2.67
C SER A 6 -26.91 34.08 2.73
N ILE A 7 -26.37 33.48 3.80
CA ILE A 7 -26.40 32.02 3.99
C ILE A 7 -27.83 31.51 4.15
N SER A 8 -28.64 32.17 4.99
CA SER A 8 -30.04 31.76 5.21
C SER A 8 -30.86 31.86 3.92
N LEU A 9 -30.64 32.90 3.11
CA LEU A 9 -31.33 33.08 1.83
C LEU A 9 -30.91 32.03 0.79
N ALA A 10 -29.62 31.67 0.75
CA ALA A 10 -29.10 30.63 -0.14
C ALA A 10 -29.68 29.24 0.19
N LEU A 11 -29.81 28.90 1.47
CA LEU A 11 -30.44 27.64 1.88
C LEU A 11 -31.95 27.62 1.57
N GLY A 12 -32.62 28.78 1.69
CA GLY A 12 -34.02 28.92 1.30
C GLY A 12 -34.26 28.76 -0.21
N SER A 13 -33.34 29.25 -1.05
CA SER A 13 -33.46 29.13 -2.51
C SER A 13 -33.33 27.69 -3.01
N LEU A 14 -32.41 26.93 -2.43
CA LEU A 14 -32.22 25.49 -2.70
C LEU A 14 -33.50 24.67 -2.40
N ARG A 15 -34.23 25.05 -1.36
CA ARG A 15 -35.43 24.32 -0.93
C ARG A 15 -36.64 24.57 -1.83
N ASN A 16 -36.73 25.74 -2.46
CA ASN A 16 -37.86 26.11 -3.31
C ASN A 16 -37.79 25.51 -4.72
N ASN A 17 -36.59 25.28 -5.26
CA ASN A 17 -36.38 24.72 -6.61
C ASN A 17 -35.70 23.34 -6.60
N LYS A 18 -36.33 22.38 -5.92
CA LYS A 18 -35.76 21.05 -5.60
C LYS A 18 -35.15 20.30 -6.79
N MET A 19 -35.84 20.22 -7.92
CA MET A 19 -35.37 19.46 -9.10
C MET A 19 -34.10 20.09 -9.70
N ARG A 20 -34.10 21.42 -9.83
CA ARG A 20 -33.00 22.18 -10.39
C ARG A 20 -31.77 22.10 -9.49
N SER A 21 -31.96 22.35 -8.20
CA SER A 21 -30.92 22.26 -7.18
C SER A 21 -30.34 20.85 -7.07
N PHE A 22 -31.18 19.81 -7.15
CA PHE A 22 -30.72 18.43 -7.16
C PHE A 22 -29.82 18.12 -8.35
N LEU A 23 -30.23 18.49 -9.58
CA LEU A 23 -29.42 18.26 -10.79
C LEU A 23 -28.08 19.00 -10.76
N THR A 24 -28.01 20.19 -10.16
CA THR A 24 -26.73 20.91 -10.01
C THR A 24 -25.82 20.24 -9.00
N LEU A 25 -26.40 19.90 -7.84
CA LEU A 25 -25.66 19.25 -6.77
C LEU A 25 -25.14 17.90 -7.24
N LEU A 26 -25.90 17.15 -8.04
CA LEU A 26 -25.50 15.84 -8.54
C LEU A 26 -24.18 15.91 -9.33
N GLY A 27 -23.99 16.89 -10.21
CA GLY A 27 -22.74 17.04 -10.96
C GLY A 27 -21.52 17.28 -10.05
N ILE A 28 -21.68 18.12 -9.03
CA ILE A 28 -20.64 18.41 -8.04
C ILE A 28 -20.37 17.19 -7.15
N ILE A 29 -21.44 16.55 -6.67
CA ILE A 29 -21.38 15.35 -5.82
C ILE A 29 -20.63 14.24 -6.55
N MET A 30 -21.00 13.92 -7.80
CA MET A 30 -20.35 12.85 -8.58
C MET A 30 -18.90 13.20 -8.94
N GLY A 31 -18.62 14.47 -9.26
CA GLY A 31 -17.27 14.94 -9.52
C GLY A 31 -16.35 14.77 -8.30
N ILE A 32 -16.81 15.19 -7.12
CA ILE A 32 -16.02 15.08 -5.88
C ILE A 32 -15.98 13.64 -5.37
N ALA A 33 -17.08 12.90 -5.50
CA ALA A 33 -17.15 11.51 -5.08
C ALA A 33 -16.16 10.64 -5.86
N SER A 34 -16.02 10.85 -7.17
CA SER A 34 -15.05 10.11 -7.98
C SER A 34 -13.60 10.40 -7.58
N VAL A 35 -13.24 11.67 -7.35
CA VAL A 35 -11.89 12.04 -6.84
C VAL A 35 -11.60 11.36 -5.51
N ILE A 36 -12.50 11.49 -4.54
CA ILE A 36 -12.30 10.93 -3.19
C ILE A 36 -12.23 9.42 -3.22
N ALA A 37 -13.14 8.74 -3.94
CA ALA A 37 -13.14 7.29 -4.02
C ALA A 37 -11.80 6.77 -4.58
N ILE A 38 -11.28 7.43 -5.61
CA ILE A 38 -10.07 6.98 -6.30
C ILE A 38 -8.81 7.28 -5.51
N LEU A 39 -8.73 8.45 -4.86
CA LEU A 39 -7.61 8.73 -3.95
C LEU A 39 -7.62 7.79 -2.74
N THR A 40 -8.80 7.39 -2.26
CA THR A 40 -8.94 6.38 -1.20
C THR A 40 -8.48 5.00 -1.68
N LEU A 41 -8.89 4.58 -2.88
CA LEU A 41 -8.45 3.32 -3.49
C LEU A 41 -6.94 3.32 -3.78
N GLY A 42 -6.40 4.40 -4.32
CA GLY A 42 -4.97 4.56 -4.56
C GLY A 42 -4.16 4.50 -3.26
N HIS A 43 -4.65 5.13 -2.20
CA HIS A 43 -4.02 5.04 -0.88
C HIS A 43 -4.12 3.62 -0.28
N SER A 44 -5.23 2.92 -0.50
CA SER A 44 -5.39 1.51 -0.12
C SER A 44 -4.41 0.61 -0.88
N LEU A 45 -4.27 0.77 -2.20
CA LEU A 45 -3.31 0.04 -3.02
C LEU A 45 -1.87 0.35 -2.61
N GLN A 46 -1.55 1.61 -2.31
CA GLN A 46 -0.23 2.00 -1.81
C GLN A 46 0.04 1.37 -0.43
N THR A 47 -0.96 1.34 0.45
CA THR A 47 -0.85 0.70 1.77
C THR A 47 -0.65 -0.81 1.62
N GLN A 48 -1.37 -1.46 0.71
CA GLN A 48 -1.18 -2.88 0.39
C GLN A 48 0.20 -3.17 -0.19
N ALA A 49 0.64 -2.36 -1.16
CA ALA A 49 1.97 -2.51 -1.75
C ALA A 49 3.05 -2.34 -0.67
N ASN A 50 2.92 -1.32 0.19
CA ASN A 50 3.82 -1.13 1.32
C ASN A 50 3.75 -2.30 2.32
N GLN A 51 2.58 -2.82 2.63
CA GLN A 51 2.42 -3.97 3.52
C GLN A 51 3.04 -5.24 2.92
N ALA A 52 2.84 -5.50 1.62
CA ALA A 52 3.46 -6.62 0.91
C ALA A 52 4.99 -6.50 0.90
N VAL A 53 5.50 -5.29 0.74
CA VAL A 53 6.93 -4.93 0.83
C VAL A 53 7.45 -5.11 2.26
N VAL A 54 6.69 -4.74 3.29
CA VAL A 54 7.08 -4.95 4.70
C VAL A 54 7.05 -6.44 5.05
N SER A 55 6.01 -7.18 4.66
CA SER A 55 5.87 -8.62 4.93
C SER A 55 6.90 -9.47 4.19
N SER A 56 7.38 -9.01 3.02
CA SER A 56 8.50 -9.64 2.32
C SER A 56 9.87 -9.31 2.93
N GLY A 57 9.89 -8.46 3.96
CA GLY A 57 11.12 -8.03 4.62
C GLY A 57 11.89 -6.96 3.86
N ALA A 58 11.27 -6.15 3.00
CA ALA A 58 12.00 -5.09 2.28
C ALA A 58 12.38 -3.86 3.13
N ASN A 59 11.87 -3.75 4.37
CA ASN A 59 12.50 -2.89 5.38
C ASN A 59 13.85 -3.44 5.86
N ASP A 60 14.17 -4.68 5.50
CA ASP A 60 15.49 -5.24 5.71
C ASP A 60 16.46 -4.77 4.66
N LEU A 61 17.70 -4.68 5.11
CA LEU A 61 18.84 -4.60 4.24
C LEU A 61 19.07 -6.01 3.70
N ASN A 62 18.56 -6.25 2.50
CA ASN A 62 18.69 -7.52 1.82
C ASN A 62 20.09 -7.61 1.20
N ILE A 63 20.85 -8.63 1.57
CA ILE A 63 22.21 -8.89 1.12
C ILE A 63 22.15 -9.93 0.02
N GLN A 64 22.86 -9.70 -1.08
CA GLN A 64 23.06 -10.65 -2.15
C GLN A 64 24.56 -10.84 -2.38
N VAL A 65 24.99 -12.10 -2.42
CA VAL A 65 26.30 -12.50 -2.92
C VAL A 65 26.21 -12.60 -4.43
N LYS A 66 26.99 -11.78 -5.13
CA LYS A 66 27.03 -11.77 -6.59
C LYS A 66 28.46 -11.76 -7.14
N PRO A 67 28.66 -12.21 -8.38
CA PRO A 67 29.94 -12.10 -9.05
C PRO A 67 30.42 -10.64 -9.10
N ARG A 68 31.73 -10.44 -8.96
CA ARG A 68 32.33 -9.12 -9.14
C ARG A 68 32.17 -8.68 -10.60
N PRO A 69 31.74 -7.43 -10.87
CA PRO A 69 31.52 -6.96 -12.22
C PRO A 69 32.84 -6.91 -12.99
N SER A 70 32.81 -7.40 -14.23
CA SER A 70 33.91 -7.25 -15.18
C SER A 70 34.15 -5.77 -15.54
N GLU A 71 35.35 -5.43 -16.04
CA GLU A 71 35.67 -4.05 -16.47
C GLU A 71 34.66 -3.49 -17.48
N ASP A 72 34.09 -4.35 -18.34
CA ASP A 72 33.08 -3.97 -19.32
C ASP A 72 31.70 -3.73 -18.69
N GLU A 73 31.32 -4.48 -17.66
CA GLU A 73 30.04 -4.33 -16.94
C GLU A 73 30.01 -3.12 -16.01
N LYS A 74 31.16 -2.68 -15.48
CA LYS A 74 31.26 -1.45 -14.68
C LYS A 74 30.80 -0.20 -15.45
N ASN A 75 30.85 -0.25 -16.78
CA ASN A 75 30.46 0.85 -17.67
C ASN A 75 29.04 0.69 -18.26
N ALA A 76 28.34 -0.41 -17.95
CA ALA A 76 26.98 -0.63 -18.42
C ALA A 76 25.96 0.16 -17.57
N PRO A 77 24.83 0.61 -18.14
CA PRO A 77 23.75 1.23 -17.37
C PRO A 77 23.26 0.25 -16.29
N SER A 78 23.27 0.69 -15.02
CA SER A 78 22.74 -0.10 -13.91
C SER A 78 21.27 -0.44 -14.17
N ASN A 79 20.95 -1.72 -14.37
CA ASN A 79 19.57 -2.19 -14.49
C ASN A 79 19.05 -2.54 -13.09
N PRO A 80 18.11 -1.77 -12.50
CA PRO A 80 17.59 -2.02 -11.16
C PRO A 80 16.84 -3.36 -11.04
N MET A 81 16.36 -3.90 -12.17
CA MET A 81 15.69 -5.20 -12.24
C MET A 81 16.64 -6.35 -12.58
N GLY A 82 17.91 -6.05 -12.89
CA GLY A 82 18.93 -7.05 -13.25
C GLY A 82 19.33 -7.98 -12.10
N GLY A 83 19.05 -7.58 -10.86
CA GLY A 83 19.25 -8.42 -9.67
C GLY A 83 18.24 -9.56 -9.52
N TYR A 84 17.13 -9.53 -10.27
CA TYR A 84 16.07 -10.55 -10.28
C TYR A 84 16.21 -11.56 -11.44
N GLY A 85 17.19 -11.38 -12.31
CA GLY A 85 17.46 -12.28 -13.42
C GLY A 85 18.39 -13.41 -13.01
N MET A 86 17.83 -14.52 -12.54
CA MET A 86 18.35 -15.81 -13.00
C MET A 86 18.31 -15.74 -14.54
N MET A 87 19.47 -15.71 -15.19
CA MET A 87 19.70 -15.49 -16.64
C MET A 87 19.96 -14.04 -17.07
N GLY A 88 21.23 -13.64 -17.01
CA GLY A 88 21.71 -12.39 -17.63
C GLY A 88 23.23 -12.27 -17.78
N GLY A 89 24.00 -13.08 -17.07
CA GLY A 89 25.45 -13.22 -17.24
C GLY A 89 25.86 -14.68 -17.08
N SER A 90 26.84 -15.12 -17.85
CA SER A 90 27.44 -16.46 -17.80
C SER A 90 28.32 -16.67 -16.56
N SER A 91 27.89 -16.17 -15.40
CA SER A 91 28.65 -16.23 -14.17
C SER A 91 28.18 -17.41 -13.32
N GLU A 92 29.15 -18.23 -12.90
CA GLU A 92 28.90 -19.37 -12.03
C GLU A 92 28.22 -18.89 -10.73
N PRO A 93 27.18 -19.60 -10.25
CA PRO A 93 26.58 -19.26 -8.96
C PRO A 93 27.61 -19.38 -7.84
N PRO A 94 27.53 -18.55 -6.77
CA PRO A 94 28.40 -18.70 -5.62
C PRO A 94 28.22 -20.10 -5.02
N THR A 95 29.34 -20.76 -4.72
CA THR A 95 29.37 -22.12 -4.19
C THR A 95 30.41 -22.23 -3.08
N GLY A 96 30.19 -23.17 -2.14
CA GLY A 96 31.12 -23.44 -1.04
C GLY A 96 31.48 -22.19 -0.24
N SER A 97 32.78 -21.90 -0.15
CA SER A 97 33.35 -20.81 0.68
C SER A 97 32.95 -19.39 0.27
N SER A 98 32.32 -19.19 -0.89
CA SER A 98 31.80 -17.89 -1.29
C SER A 98 30.40 -17.60 -0.72
N LEU A 99 29.72 -18.62 -0.20
CA LEU A 99 28.45 -18.47 0.51
C LEU A 99 28.68 -17.90 1.91
N ILE A 100 27.68 -17.20 2.44
CA ILE A 100 27.72 -16.67 3.81
C ILE A 100 27.41 -17.82 4.75
N SER A 101 28.38 -18.21 5.58
CA SER A 101 28.22 -19.31 6.54
C SER A 101 27.46 -18.86 7.80
N ILE A 102 27.07 -19.81 8.64
CA ILE A 102 26.46 -19.49 9.93
C ILE A 102 27.44 -18.75 10.87
N ASP A 103 28.74 -19.03 10.77
CA ASP A 103 29.77 -18.35 11.55
C ASP A 103 29.95 -16.90 11.09
N ASP A 104 29.84 -16.65 9.78
CA ASP A 104 29.82 -15.29 9.22
C ASP A 104 28.61 -14.51 9.71
N ILE A 105 27.43 -15.15 9.78
CA ILE A 105 26.20 -14.55 10.33
C ILE A 105 26.39 -14.17 11.81
N ASN A 106 26.99 -15.06 12.61
CA ASN A 106 27.25 -14.78 14.02
C ASN A 106 28.24 -13.61 14.19
N THR A 107 29.32 -13.61 13.40
CA THR A 107 30.29 -12.50 13.38
C THR A 107 29.64 -11.19 12.96
N LEU A 108 28.75 -11.23 11.97
CA LEU A 108 28.01 -10.07 11.50
C LEU A 108 27.05 -9.55 12.58
N LYS A 109 26.34 -10.44 13.30
CA LYS A 109 25.49 -10.06 14.43
C LYS A 109 26.29 -9.35 15.52
N GLU A 110 27.45 -9.88 15.89
CA GLU A 110 28.34 -9.27 16.89
C GLU A 110 28.87 -7.90 16.44
N ALA A 111 29.29 -7.79 15.17
CA ALA A 111 29.82 -6.54 14.62
C ALA A 111 28.76 -5.44 14.49
N MET A 112 27.52 -5.81 14.16
CA MET A 112 26.42 -4.86 14.02
C MET A 112 25.83 -4.46 15.38
N GLY A 113 25.82 -5.37 16.37
CA GLY A 113 25.32 -5.12 17.72
C GLY A 113 23.93 -4.49 17.74
N ASP A 114 23.75 -3.45 18.55
CA ASP A 114 22.47 -2.72 18.72
C ASP A 114 21.97 -1.99 17.46
N ASN A 115 22.70 -2.04 16.33
CA ASN A 115 22.25 -1.43 15.08
C ASN A 115 21.22 -2.28 14.33
N ILE A 116 21.13 -3.58 14.64
CA ILE A 116 20.21 -4.52 14.02
C ILE A 116 19.32 -5.17 15.07
N ALA A 117 18.08 -5.48 14.69
CA ALA A 117 17.18 -6.28 15.52
C ALA A 117 17.45 -7.78 15.36
N GLY A 118 17.95 -8.21 14.19
CA GLY A 118 18.29 -9.60 13.92
C GLY A 118 18.56 -9.88 12.44
N ILE A 119 18.98 -11.11 12.17
CA ILE A 119 19.23 -11.66 10.83
C ILE A 119 18.29 -12.86 10.67
N PRO A 120 17.06 -12.66 10.18
CA PRO A 120 16.10 -13.74 9.99
C PRO A 120 16.55 -14.65 8.84
N LEU A 121 16.75 -15.94 9.15
CA LEU A 121 16.99 -16.98 8.16
C LEU A 121 15.67 -17.57 7.67
N GLY A 122 15.66 -18.05 6.42
CA GLY A 122 14.51 -18.70 5.80
C GLY A 122 13.57 -17.78 5.06
N GLY A 123 13.55 -16.47 5.32
CA GLY A 123 12.61 -15.55 4.64
C GLY A 123 12.73 -15.50 3.11
N GLN A 124 13.89 -15.87 2.56
CA GLN A 124 14.21 -15.80 1.12
C GLN A 124 14.48 -17.18 0.49
N SER A 125 14.31 -18.28 1.22
CA SER A 125 14.56 -19.64 0.72
C SER A 125 13.39 -20.55 1.11
N SER A 126 12.38 -20.60 0.24
CA SER A 126 11.26 -21.53 0.32
C SER A 126 11.44 -22.67 -0.66
N TYR A 127 11.08 -23.88 -0.25
CA TYR A 127 11.08 -25.06 -1.12
C TYR A 127 9.67 -25.63 -1.22
N SER A 128 9.27 -26.02 -2.42
CA SER A 128 8.03 -26.77 -2.60
C SER A 128 8.22 -28.16 -1.99
N VAL A 129 7.30 -28.55 -1.11
CA VAL A 129 7.32 -29.84 -0.44
C VAL A 129 6.00 -30.57 -0.57
N ASP A 130 6.11 -31.89 -0.67
CA ASP A 130 5.03 -32.83 -0.45
C ASP A 130 5.00 -33.18 1.04
N LEU A 131 3.90 -32.88 1.72
CA LEU A 131 3.65 -33.29 3.10
C LEU A 131 2.74 -34.52 3.09
N THR A 132 3.25 -35.66 3.52
CA THR A 132 2.51 -36.92 3.54
C THR A 132 2.26 -37.39 4.98
N TYR A 133 1.00 -37.67 5.29
CA TYR A 133 0.57 -38.28 6.54
C TYR A 133 -0.38 -39.44 6.25
N GLY A 134 0.05 -40.67 6.57
CA GLY A 134 -0.72 -41.87 6.27
C GLY A 134 -0.90 -42.08 4.76
N ALA A 135 -2.14 -41.96 4.27
CA ALA A 135 -2.47 -42.09 2.85
C ALA A 135 -2.77 -40.75 2.16
N GLU A 136 -2.73 -39.64 2.91
CA GLU A 136 -3.02 -38.29 2.42
C GLU A 136 -1.71 -37.53 2.15
N THR A 137 -1.66 -36.79 1.05
CA THR A 137 -0.51 -35.97 0.65
C THR A 137 -0.96 -34.58 0.22
N ASP A 138 -0.31 -33.54 0.75
CA ASP A 138 -0.43 -32.16 0.28
C ASP A 138 0.83 -31.78 -0.50
N SER A 139 0.68 -31.65 -1.82
CA SER A 139 1.75 -31.28 -2.76
C SER A 139 1.86 -29.79 -3.05
N SER A 140 1.13 -28.95 -2.31
CA SER A 140 1.08 -27.50 -2.54
C SER A 140 1.75 -26.68 -1.43
N SER A 141 2.43 -27.35 -0.50
CA SER A 141 3.04 -26.71 0.65
C SER A 141 4.42 -26.14 0.34
N LEU A 142 4.72 -24.99 0.94
CA LEU A 142 6.05 -24.37 0.92
C LEU A 142 6.69 -24.53 2.30
N VAL A 143 7.91 -25.09 2.36
CA VAL A 143 8.70 -25.12 3.59
C VAL A 143 9.69 -23.97 3.65
N TYR A 144 9.77 -23.33 4.80
CA TYR A 144 10.74 -22.31 5.16
C TYR A 144 11.64 -22.82 6.28
N PHE A 145 12.95 -22.63 6.09
CA PHE A 145 13.99 -23.07 7.00
C PHE A 145 14.47 -21.91 7.87
N ILE A 146 14.01 -21.85 9.11
CA ILE A 146 14.06 -20.64 9.94
C ILE A 146 14.97 -20.76 11.17
N ASN A 147 15.44 -19.61 11.64
CA ASN A 147 16.08 -19.45 12.96
C ASN A 147 15.14 -18.72 13.95
N MET A 148 15.62 -18.48 15.17
CA MET A 148 14.84 -17.74 16.17
C MET A 148 14.56 -16.29 15.77
N ASP A 149 15.54 -15.58 15.19
CA ASP A 149 15.34 -14.21 14.71
C ASP A 149 14.16 -14.09 13.74
N TYR A 150 13.92 -15.10 12.89
CA TYR A 150 12.76 -15.11 12.02
C TYR A 150 11.44 -15.11 12.80
N LEU A 151 11.32 -15.94 13.85
CA LEU A 151 10.12 -16.03 14.68
C LEU A 151 9.94 -14.80 15.57
N ASP A 152 11.03 -14.26 16.10
CA ASP A 152 11.02 -13.07 16.95
C ASP A 152 10.59 -11.83 16.16
N LEU A 153 11.07 -11.71 14.91
CA LEU A 153 10.73 -10.60 14.01
C LEU A 153 9.40 -10.79 13.27
N ASN A 154 8.89 -12.02 13.17
CA ASN A 154 7.63 -12.36 12.50
C ASN A 154 6.78 -13.28 13.38
N PRO A 155 6.27 -12.79 14.52
CA PRO A 155 5.58 -13.60 15.51
C PRO A 155 4.35 -14.29 14.89
N LYS A 156 4.24 -15.60 15.11
CA LYS A 156 3.12 -16.41 14.59
C LYS A 156 2.06 -16.62 15.67
N LYS A 157 0.80 -16.42 15.30
CA LYS A 157 -0.34 -16.68 16.20
C LYS A 157 -0.60 -18.18 16.28
N MET A 158 -0.13 -18.82 17.34
CA MET A 158 -0.32 -20.25 17.59
C MET A 158 -1.79 -20.56 17.95
N ILE A 159 -2.32 -21.63 17.35
CA ILE A 159 -3.65 -22.20 17.65
C ILE A 159 -3.53 -23.46 18.50
N ALA A 160 -2.52 -24.29 18.24
CA ALA A 160 -2.24 -25.50 19.00
C ALA A 160 -0.72 -25.75 19.11
N GLY A 161 -0.31 -26.47 20.16
CA GLY A 161 1.09 -26.81 20.39
C GLY A 161 1.96 -25.61 20.76
N ARG A 162 3.19 -25.57 20.25
CA ARG A 162 4.19 -24.52 20.53
C ARG A 162 4.99 -24.15 19.28
N ALA A 163 5.62 -22.98 19.30
CA ALA A 163 6.59 -22.58 18.28
C ALA A 163 7.92 -23.34 18.43
N ILE A 164 8.74 -23.28 17.38
CA ILE A 164 10.14 -23.75 17.39
C ILE A 164 10.93 -22.92 18.41
N THR A 165 11.83 -23.59 19.14
CA THR A 165 12.68 -22.95 20.16
C THR A 165 14.16 -23.09 19.82
N GLN A 166 15.00 -22.26 20.43
CA GLN A 166 16.46 -22.37 20.27
C GLN A 166 16.96 -23.77 20.65
N THR A 167 16.38 -24.39 21.68
CA THR A 167 16.72 -25.77 22.08
C THR A 167 16.39 -26.81 21.00
N ASP A 168 15.36 -26.60 20.18
CA ASP A 168 15.08 -27.50 19.06
C ASP A 168 16.12 -27.36 17.94
N ILE A 169 16.56 -26.12 17.67
CA ILE A 169 17.61 -25.80 16.71
C ILE A 169 18.96 -26.39 17.16
N ASP A 170 19.38 -26.12 18.39
CA ASP A 170 20.67 -26.54 18.95
C ASP A 170 20.82 -28.07 18.96
N ASN A 171 19.73 -28.77 19.31
CA ASN A 171 19.69 -30.23 19.33
C ASN A 171 19.35 -30.85 17.96
N LYS A 172 19.21 -30.04 16.90
CA LYS A 172 18.84 -30.48 15.55
C LYS A 172 17.64 -31.42 15.58
N ARG A 173 16.57 -31.03 16.28
CA ARG A 173 15.37 -31.85 16.41
C ARG A 173 14.51 -31.72 15.15
N PRO A 174 14.07 -32.82 14.52
CA PRO A 174 13.24 -32.76 13.31
C PRO A 174 11.81 -32.37 13.68
N VAL A 175 11.59 -31.07 13.84
CA VAL A 175 10.29 -30.51 14.25
C VAL A 175 9.70 -29.66 13.13
N LEU A 176 8.38 -29.69 13.04
CA LEU A 176 7.59 -29.03 12.00
C LEU A 176 6.54 -28.13 12.63
N MET A 177 6.41 -26.91 12.14
CA MET A 177 5.30 -26.01 12.48
C MET A 177 4.47 -25.75 11.23
N ILE A 178 3.20 -26.15 11.25
CA ILE A 178 2.30 -26.10 10.08
C ILE A 178 1.27 -24.97 10.21
N SER A 179 0.73 -24.51 9.08
CA SER A 179 -0.36 -23.55 9.09
C SER A 179 -1.73 -24.27 9.23
N THR A 180 -2.79 -23.50 9.44
CA THR A 180 -4.16 -24.04 9.39
C THR A 180 -4.53 -24.65 8.04
N ASP A 181 -3.82 -24.28 6.97
CA ASP A 181 -4.16 -24.69 5.61
C ASP A 181 -3.79 -26.16 5.36
N GLN A 182 -2.82 -26.71 6.12
CA GLN A 182 -2.41 -28.11 6.08
C GLN A 182 -3.24 -29.03 7.00
N LEU A 183 -4.25 -28.50 7.71
CA LEU A 183 -5.01 -29.31 8.68
C LEU A 183 -5.88 -30.38 8.03
N SER A 184 -6.17 -30.28 6.73
CA SER A 184 -6.88 -31.33 5.98
C SER A 184 -6.17 -32.69 6.06
N LEU A 185 -4.84 -32.71 6.14
CA LEU A 185 -4.03 -33.92 6.34
C LEU A 185 -4.36 -34.64 7.65
N PHE A 186 -4.85 -33.92 8.65
CA PHE A 186 -5.12 -34.42 10.00
C PHE A 186 -6.62 -34.41 10.33
N GLY A 187 -7.49 -34.47 9.31
CA GLY A 187 -8.94 -34.47 9.50
C GLY A 187 -9.51 -33.13 10.00
N GLY A 188 -8.74 -32.04 9.93
CA GLY A 188 -9.18 -30.68 10.26
C GLY A 188 -9.00 -30.25 11.72
N ASP A 189 -8.48 -31.12 12.61
CA ASP A 189 -8.33 -30.81 14.04
C ASP A 189 -6.89 -30.38 14.38
N PRO A 190 -6.65 -29.13 14.82
CA PRO A 190 -5.31 -28.63 15.13
C PRO A 190 -4.67 -29.33 16.35
N VAL A 191 -5.46 -29.87 17.28
CA VAL A 191 -4.92 -30.59 18.44
C VAL A 191 -4.43 -31.97 18.04
N GLN A 192 -5.11 -32.63 17.10
CA GLN A 192 -4.74 -33.96 16.60
C GLN A 192 -3.48 -33.94 15.73
N ALA A 193 -3.26 -32.82 15.02
CA ALA A 193 -2.06 -32.64 14.21
C ALA A 193 -0.78 -32.62 15.08
N VAL A 194 -0.83 -32.05 16.28
CA VAL A 194 0.35 -31.95 17.16
C VAL A 194 0.78 -33.32 17.68
N GLY A 195 2.08 -33.60 17.53
CA GLY A 195 2.72 -34.85 17.94
C GLY A 195 2.76 -35.91 16.83
N GLN A 196 2.11 -35.67 15.69
CA GLN A 196 2.17 -36.58 14.54
C GLN A 196 3.51 -36.44 13.80
N GLU A 197 4.03 -37.57 13.33
CA GLU A 197 5.17 -37.61 12.42
C GLU A 197 4.66 -37.48 10.99
N VAL A 198 5.28 -36.59 10.22
CA VAL A 198 4.92 -36.26 8.85
C VAL A 198 6.14 -36.47 7.98
N GLU A 199 5.92 -37.07 6.82
CA GLU A 199 6.93 -37.18 5.79
C GLU A 199 6.97 -35.86 5.00
N VAL A 200 8.15 -35.26 4.92
CA VAL A 200 8.42 -34.02 4.19
C VAL A 200 9.36 -34.34 3.04
N GLY A 201 8.82 -34.38 1.82
CA GLY A 201 9.59 -34.64 0.59
C GLY A 201 9.74 -33.38 -0.26
N VAL A 202 10.91 -33.15 -0.86
CA VAL A 202 11.12 -32.06 -1.84
C VAL A 202 11.21 -32.66 -3.25
N GLY A 203 10.10 -32.70 -3.98
CA GLY A 203 10.07 -33.25 -5.34
C GLY A 203 10.62 -34.68 -5.42
N SER A 204 11.57 -34.92 -6.33
CA SER A 204 12.23 -36.24 -6.50
C SER A 204 13.51 -36.40 -5.66
N LEU A 205 13.76 -35.52 -4.69
CA LEU A 205 14.98 -35.50 -3.88
C LEU A 205 14.80 -36.29 -2.57
N ASN A 206 15.52 -35.87 -1.53
CA ASN A 206 15.52 -36.47 -0.21
C ASN A 206 14.20 -36.24 0.52
N THR A 207 13.77 -37.27 1.24
CA THR A 207 12.68 -37.23 2.19
C THR A 207 13.23 -37.10 3.61
N THR A 208 12.58 -36.29 4.45
CA THR A 208 12.81 -36.31 5.90
C THR A 208 11.52 -36.57 6.66
N TYR A 209 11.62 -37.03 7.89
CA TYR A 209 10.48 -37.19 8.80
C TYR A 209 10.59 -36.13 9.89
N ALA A 210 9.50 -35.41 10.14
CA ALA A 210 9.45 -34.37 11.17
C ALA A 210 8.17 -34.46 11.98
N VAL A 211 8.28 -34.15 13.28
CA VAL A 211 7.14 -34.16 14.20
C VAL A 211 6.49 -32.78 14.22
N VAL A 212 5.18 -32.73 13.99
CA VAL A 212 4.39 -31.49 14.11
C VAL A 212 4.35 -31.06 15.57
N ILE A 213 4.93 -29.92 15.90
CA ILE A 213 4.98 -29.40 17.27
C ILE A 213 4.02 -28.24 17.52
N GLY A 214 3.49 -27.64 16.45
CA GLY A 214 2.57 -26.51 16.55
C GLY A 214 1.84 -26.21 15.26
N VAL A 215 0.65 -25.64 15.42
CA VAL A 215 -0.21 -25.15 14.34
C VAL A 215 -0.42 -23.67 14.53
N TYR A 216 -0.15 -22.86 13.50
CA TYR A 216 -0.32 -21.40 13.55
C TYR A 216 -1.36 -20.91 12.55
N GLN A 217 -1.95 -19.75 12.84
CA GLN A 217 -2.85 -19.05 11.94
C GLN A 217 -2.02 -18.17 10.99
N PRO A 218 -2.08 -18.39 9.66
CA PRO A 218 -1.42 -17.50 8.71
C PRO A 218 -2.04 -16.10 8.78
N GLU A 219 -1.20 -15.08 8.61
CA GLU A 219 -1.68 -13.70 8.47
C GLU A 219 -2.24 -13.53 7.05
N ASN A 220 -3.57 -13.45 6.95
CA ASN A 220 -4.23 -13.13 5.70
C ASN A 220 -4.09 -11.63 5.43
N THR A 221 -2.98 -11.23 4.82
CA THR A 221 -2.84 -9.91 4.19
C THR A 221 -3.67 -9.90 2.91
N GLY A 222 -4.99 -9.76 3.05
CA GLY A 222 -5.90 -9.72 1.90
C GLY A 222 -5.51 -8.62 0.90
N GLY A 223 -5.83 -8.85 -0.38
CA GLY A 223 -5.79 -7.80 -1.41
C GLY A 223 -5.17 -8.19 -2.75
N ILE A 224 -5.11 -7.23 -3.68
CA ILE A 224 -4.70 -7.47 -5.08
C ILE A 224 -3.21 -7.81 -5.21
N PHE A 225 -2.41 -7.37 -4.23
CA PHE A 225 -1.00 -7.69 -4.09
C PHE A 225 -0.74 -8.80 -3.07
N ASN A 226 -1.78 -9.57 -2.68
CA ASN A 226 -1.58 -10.72 -1.81
C ASN A 226 -0.77 -11.79 -2.55
N MET A 227 0.55 -11.72 -2.37
CA MET A 227 1.52 -12.72 -2.83
C MET A 227 1.69 -13.86 -1.80
N SER A 228 0.93 -13.84 -0.70
CA SER A 228 0.92 -14.93 0.27
C SER A 228 0.23 -16.11 -0.41
N GLY A 229 1.03 -17.10 -0.81
CA GLY A 229 0.53 -18.41 -1.23
C GLY A 229 -0.19 -19.13 -0.08
N PRO A 230 -0.54 -20.42 -0.25
CA PRO A 230 -1.04 -21.23 0.87
C PRO A 230 -0.12 -21.10 2.09
N GLY A 231 -0.71 -21.14 3.28
CA GLY A 231 0.00 -21.01 4.54
C GLY A 231 1.19 -21.97 4.58
N SER A 232 2.34 -21.43 4.92
CA SER A 232 3.60 -22.14 4.74
C SER A 232 3.96 -22.98 5.95
N VAL A 233 4.89 -23.90 5.79
CA VAL A 233 5.38 -24.76 6.85
C VAL A 233 6.78 -24.33 7.25
N TYR A 234 7.10 -24.43 8.54
CA TYR A 234 8.37 -23.97 9.08
C TYR A 234 9.15 -25.12 9.72
N MET A 235 10.45 -25.19 9.41
CA MET A 235 11.41 -26.12 10.00
C MET A 235 12.66 -25.38 10.48
N PRO A 236 13.42 -25.91 11.46
CA PRO A 236 14.71 -25.36 11.83
C PRO A 236 15.67 -25.32 10.64
N TYR A 237 16.41 -24.22 10.48
CA TYR A 237 17.35 -24.04 9.36
C TYR A 237 18.42 -25.13 9.25
N THR A 238 18.74 -25.82 10.36
CA THR A 238 19.70 -26.93 10.41
C THR A 238 19.32 -28.12 9.52
N PHE A 239 18.07 -28.20 9.05
CA PHE A 239 17.58 -29.25 8.17
C PHE A 239 17.61 -28.88 6.68
N GLU A 240 17.88 -27.61 6.35
CA GLU A 240 17.86 -27.12 4.96
C GLU A 240 18.80 -27.94 4.07
N GLY A 241 20.05 -28.16 4.52
CA GLY A 241 21.05 -28.95 3.79
C GLY A 241 20.72 -30.44 3.62
N GLN A 242 19.76 -30.99 4.37
CA GLN A 242 19.32 -32.38 4.20
C GLN A 242 18.31 -32.52 3.05
N LEU A 243 17.51 -31.47 2.84
CA LEU A 243 16.42 -31.43 1.86
C LEU A 243 16.84 -30.75 0.55
N SER A 244 17.79 -29.83 0.60
CA SER A 244 18.30 -29.10 -0.58
C SER A 244 19.81 -28.95 -0.56
N SER A 245 20.45 -29.21 -1.71
CA SER A 245 21.89 -28.97 -1.91
C SER A 245 22.23 -27.50 -2.14
N MET A 246 21.23 -26.62 -2.35
CA MET A 246 21.47 -25.22 -2.74
C MET A 246 22.08 -24.38 -1.61
N ASN A 247 21.71 -24.65 -0.35
CA ASN A 247 22.16 -23.91 0.82
C ASN A 247 22.83 -24.82 1.86
N ALA A 248 23.33 -26.00 1.45
CA ALA A 248 23.93 -26.95 2.39
C ALA A 248 25.17 -26.40 3.11
N ASP A 249 25.91 -25.51 2.44
CA ASP A 249 27.17 -24.94 2.93
C ASP A 249 27.06 -23.45 3.34
N GLY A 250 25.91 -22.81 3.15
CA GLY A 250 25.68 -21.39 3.47
C GLY A 250 24.63 -20.73 2.58
N TRP A 251 24.46 -19.40 2.71
CA TRP A 251 23.44 -18.63 1.99
C TRP A 251 24.06 -17.59 1.05
N SER A 252 23.49 -17.45 -0.15
CA SER A 252 23.83 -16.38 -1.10
C SER A 252 22.92 -15.16 -0.98
N TYR A 253 21.80 -15.30 -0.26
CA TYR A 253 20.86 -14.23 0.03
C TYR A 253 20.54 -14.22 1.52
N LEU A 254 20.65 -13.06 2.15
CA LEU A 254 20.32 -12.87 3.55
C LEU A 254 19.54 -11.59 3.76
N SER A 255 18.77 -11.54 4.82
CA SER A 255 18.02 -10.36 5.22
C SER A 255 18.55 -9.87 6.57
N VAL A 256 18.77 -8.57 6.71
CA VAL A 256 19.18 -7.96 7.98
C VAL A 256 18.18 -6.89 8.39
N ARG A 257 17.50 -7.09 9.53
CA ARG A 257 16.52 -6.13 10.04
C ARG A 257 17.22 -5.05 10.87
N PRO A 258 17.17 -3.77 10.48
CA PRO A 258 17.68 -2.69 11.31
C PRO A 258 16.92 -2.58 12.63
N ALA A 259 17.59 -2.14 13.70
CA ALA A 259 16.94 -1.85 14.96
C ALA A 259 16.06 -0.59 14.87
N GLU A 260 14.97 -0.55 15.63
CA GLU A 260 14.07 0.60 15.65
C GLU A 260 14.79 1.89 16.09
N GLY A 261 14.43 3.02 15.47
CA GLY A 261 14.97 4.34 15.81
C GLY A 261 16.41 4.62 15.36
N LYS A 262 17.03 3.71 14.59
CA LYS A 262 18.36 3.93 13.99
C LYS A 262 18.27 4.62 12.63
N ASP A 263 19.33 5.33 12.26
CA ASP A 263 19.48 5.91 10.92
C ASP A 263 19.83 4.80 9.92
N LEU A 264 18.87 4.45 9.06
CA LEU A 264 18.99 3.39 8.07
C LEU A 264 20.15 3.62 7.09
N ALA A 265 20.47 4.87 6.75
CA ALA A 265 21.61 5.18 5.87
C ALA A 265 22.94 4.84 6.54
N GLN A 266 23.07 5.13 7.84
CA GLN A 266 24.26 4.77 8.62
C GLN A 266 24.39 3.27 8.80
N VAL A 267 23.29 2.59 9.15
CA VAL A 267 23.27 1.12 9.28
C VAL A 267 23.63 0.45 7.95
N LYS A 268 23.08 0.92 6.83
CA LYS A 268 23.42 0.43 5.48
C LYS A 268 24.89 0.63 5.16
N ALA A 269 25.46 1.81 5.43
CA ALA A 269 26.87 2.09 5.18
C ALA A 269 27.80 1.20 6.02
N LEU A 270 27.48 1.01 7.31
CA LEU A 270 28.25 0.16 8.21
C LEU A 270 28.18 -1.31 7.79
N LEU A 271 26.98 -1.80 7.48
CA LEU A 271 26.77 -3.15 6.99
C LEU A 271 27.53 -3.40 5.68
N GLN A 272 27.44 -2.49 4.71
CA GLN A 272 28.17 -2.62 3.44
C GLN A 272 29.69 -2.61 3.63
N ALA A 273 30.21 -1.80 4.55
CA ALA A 273 31.64 -1.78 4.87
C ALA A 273 32.11 -3.12 5.46
N HIS A 274 31.31 -3.73 6.35
CA HIS A 274 31.61 -5.04 6.92
C HIS A 274 31.59 -6.14 5.85
N LEU A 275 30.55 -6.18 5.00
CA LEU A 275 30.45 -7.12 3.87
C LEU A 275 31.63 -6.99 2.90
N THR A 276 32.06 -5.76 2.62
CA THR A 276 33.23 -5.50 1.77
C THR A 276 34.52 -6.04 2.39
N SER A 277 34.65 -5.99 3.73
CA SER A 277 35.78 -6.55 4.45
C SER A 277 35.76 -8.09 4.43
N MET A 278 34.60 -8.69 4.65
CA MET A 278 34.40 -10.14 4.63
C MET A 278 34.76 -10.75 3.27
N TYR A 279 34.34 -10.11 2.17
CA TYR A 279 34.60 -10.58 0.80
C TYR A 279 35.91 -10.04 0.19
N ARG A 280 36.80 -9.43 0.99
CA ARG A 280 38.02 -8.78 0.46
C ARG A 280 38.98 -9.77 -0.21
N SER A 281 39.07 -10.99 0.31
CA SER A 281 39.92 -12.06 -0.22
C SER A 281 39.28 -12.86 -1.34
N ASP A 282 37.99 -12.67 -1.61
CA ASP A 282 37.29 -13.34 -2.71
C ASP A 282 37.43 -12.52 -4.00
N GLU A 283 38.18 -13.06 -4.95
CA GLU A 283 38.44 -12.43 -6.25
C GLU A 283 37.26 -12.53 -7.22
N LYS A 284 36.32 -13.46 -6.98
CA LYS A 284 35.22 -13.78 -7.89
C LYS A 284 33.90 -13.19 -7.43
N PHE A 285 33.65 -13.17 -6.12
CA PHE A 285 32.36 -12.77 -5.55
C PHE A 285 32.48 -11.58 -4.60
N MET A 286 31.36 -10.89 -4.43
CA MET A 286 31.19 -9.82 -3.46
C MET A 286 29.76 -9.84 -2.90
N ALA A 287 29.60 -9.40 -1.66
CA ALA A 287 28.29 -9.17 -1.07
C ALA A 287 27.90 -7.69 -1.15
N GLU A 288 26.67 -7.44 -1.58
CA GLU A 288 26.11 -6.09 -1.69
C GLU A 288 24.69 -6.05 -1.15
N ILE A 289 24.33 -4.92 -0.54
CA ILE A 289 22.96 -4.65 -0.12
C ILE A 289 22.12 -4.27 -1.35
N MET A 290 21.06 -5.03 -1.62
CA MET A 290 20.10 -4.75 -2.67
C MET A 290 19.35 -3.45 -2.40
N ASP A 291 19.17 -2.64 -3.45
CA ASP A 291 18.47 -1.36 -3.38
C ASP A 291 17.15 -1.40 -4.15
N PHE A 292 16.05 -1.48 -3.40
CA PHE A 292 14.69 -1.50 -3.93
C PHE A 292 14.07 -0.11 -4.12
N SER A 293 14.79 0.95 -3.77
CA SER A 293 14.25 2.32 -3.82
C SER A 293 13.84 2.69 -5.25
N ALA A 294 14.62 2.30 -6.26
CA ALA A 294 14.32 2.56 -7.67
C ALA A 294 13.05 1.83 -8.15
N ALA A 295 12.86 0.56 -7.75
CA ALA A 295 11.66 -0.21 -8.10
C ALA A 295 10.42 0.36 -7.41
N THR A 296 10.53 0.70 -6.13
CA THR A 296 9.47 1.35 -5.34
C THR A 296 9.10 2.72 -5.92
N GLN A 297 10.09 3.51 -6.33
CA GLN A 297 9.86 4.80 -6.97
C GLN A 297 9.15 4.64 -8.32
N SER A 298 9.59 3.71 -9.17
CA SER A 298 8.94 3.43 -10.46
C SER A 298 7.48 3.00 -10.28
N PHE A 299 7.20 2.15 -9.29
CA PHE A 299 5.83 1.75 -8.94
C PHE A 299 4.98 2.94 -8.49
N ASN A 300 5.52 3.80 -7.62
CA ASN A 300 4.86 5.04 -7.20
C ASN A 300 4.60 5.99 -8.38
N ASP A 301 5.53 6.08 -9.34
CA ASP A 301 5.38 6.92 -10.53
C ASP A 301 4.23 6.42 -11.44
N VAL A 302 4.09 5.10 -11.59
CA VAL A 302 2.95 4.50 -12.33
C VAL A 302 1.62 4.80 -11.61
N LEU A 303 1.56 4.62 -10.29
CA LEU A 303 0.37 4.95 -9.50
C LEU A 303 0.03 6.44 -9.58
N ALA A 304 1.03 7.32 -9.58
CA ALA A 304 0.87 8.75 -9.75
C ALA A 304 0.32 9.08 -11.15
N GLY A 305 0.81 8.41 -12.19
CA GLY A 305 0.32 8.56 -13.56
C GLY A 305 -1.16 8.17 -13.71
N ILE A 306 -1.57 7.03 -13.14
CA ILE A 306 -2.98 6.59 -13.11
C ILE A 306 -3.83 7.61 -12.34
N SER A 307 -3.36 8.03 -11.16
CA SER A 307 -4.06 9.01 -10.32
C SER A 307 -4.24 10.36 -11.05
N ALA A 308 -3.22 10.81 -11.79
CA ALA A 308 -3.27 12.04 -12.56
C ALA A 308 -4.28 11.95 -13.72
N ALA A 309 -4.28 10.86 -14.49
CA ALA A 309 -5.22 10.65 -15.59
C ALA A 309 -6.67 10.70 -15.10
N ILE A 310 -6.98 10.03 -13.99
CA ILE A 310 -8.36 10.02 -13.48
C ILE A 310 -8.71 11.35 -12.80
N SER A 311 -7.77 12.00 -12.13
CA SER A 311 -7.97 13.36 -11.59
C SER A 311 -8.31 14.35 -12.71
N ALA A 312 -7.72 14.19 -13.91
CA ALA A 312 -8.09 15.00 -15.06
C ALA A 312 -9.55 14.77 -15.51
N ILE A 313 -9.98 13.51 -15.59
CA ILE A 313 -11.39 13.15 -15.93
C ILE A 313 -12.36 13.68 -14.87
N ALA A 314 -12.00 13.56 -13.60
CA ALA A 314 -12.80 14.08 -12.51
C ALA A 314 -12.83 15.62 -12.48
N GLY A 315 -11.72 16.28 -12.83
CA GLY A 315 -11.64 17.71 -13.04
C GLY A 315 -12.57 18.19 -14.16
N ILE A 316 -12.65 17.46 -15.28
CA ILE A 316 -13.61 17.74 -16.36
C ILE A 316 -15.04 17.58 -15.85
N SER A 317 -15.34 16.52 -15.09
CA SER A 317 -16.66 16.28 -14.50
C SER A 317 -17.08 17.41 -13.54
N LEU A 318 -16.13 17.91 -12.74
CA LEU A 318 -16.30 19.07 -11.87
C LEU A 318 -16.54 20.36 -12.66
N LEU A 319 -15.84 20.55 -13.79
CA LEU A 319 -16.05 21.70 -14.67
C LEU A 319 -17.47 21.68 -15.26
N VAL A 320 -17.94 20.52 -15.72
CA VAL A 320 -19.33 20.33 -16.18
C VAL A 320 -20.33 20.65 -15.06
N GLY A 321 -20.05 20.18 -13.84
CA GLY A 321 -20.83 20.54 -12.64
C GLY A 321 -20.85 22.05 -12.38
N GLY A 322 -19.70 22.71 -12.52
CA GLY A 322 -19.54 24.16 -12.38
C GLY A 322 -20.31 24.96 -13.43
N ILE A 323 -20.33 24.52 -14.70
CA ILE A 323 -21.17 25.10 -15.75
C ILE A 323 -22.66 24.96 -15.37
N GLY A 324 -23.05 23.83 -14.79
CA GLY A 324 -24.39 23.63 -14.24
C GLY A 324 -24.75 24.68 -13.18
N VAL A 325 -23.83 24.95 -12.24
CA VAL A 325 -24.00 26.02 -11.23
C VAL A 325 -24.18 27.38 -11.90
N MET A 326 -23.33 27.71 -12.87
CA MET A 326 -23.41 28.98 -13.59
C MET A 326 -24.76 29.16 -14.29
N ASN A 327 -25.23 28.14 -15.02
CA ASN A 327 -26.50 28.20 -15.73
C ASN A 327 -27.67 28.39 -14.79
N ILE A 328 -27.67 27.67 -13.66
CA ILE A 328 -28.72 27.79 -12.67
C ILE A 328 -28.70 29.16 -12.01
N MET A 329 -27.52 29.68 -11.70
CA MET A 329 -27.38 31.04 -11.18
C MET A 329 -27.86 32.10 -12.19
N LEU A 330 -27.60 31.93 -13.49
CA LEU A 330 -28.14 32.83 -14.51
C LEU A 330 -29.66 32.83 -14.54
N VAL A 331 -30.28 31.65 -14.49
CA VAL A 331 -31.76 31.53 -14.45
C VAL A 331 -32.33 32.12 -13.16
N THR A 332 -31.68 31.88 -12.01
CA THR A 332 -32.10 32.47 -10.74
C THR A 332 -31.98 34.00 -10.72
N VAL A 333 -30.95 34.56 -11.37
CA VAL A 333 -30.83 36.02 -11.55
C VAL A 333 -31.99 36.54 -12.40
N THR A 334 -32.37 35.85 -13.48
CA THR A 334 -33.50 36.27 -14.31
C THR A 334 -34.84 36.16 -13.57
N GLU A 335 -35.07 35.08 -12.82
CA GLU A 335 -36.29 34.89 -12.00
C GLU A 335 -36.42 35.94 -10.90
N ARG A 336 -35.29 36.40 -10.33
CA ARG A 336 -35.24 37.40 -9.25
C ARG A 336 -34.95 38.82 -9.75
N THR A 337 -35.06 39.10 -11.05
CA THR A 337 -34.71 40.41 -11.65
C THR A 337 -35.43 41.56 -10.95
N ARG A 338 -36.75 41.42 -10.75
CA ARG A 338 -37.58 42.43 -10.09
C ARG A 338 -37.17 42.67 -8.63
N GLU A 339 -36.86 41.61 -7.89
CA GLU A 339 -36.39 41.69 -6.50
C GLU A 339 -35.03 42.42 -6.39
N ILE A 340 -34.11 42.14 -7.31
CA ILE A 340 -32.81 42.81 -7.40
C ILE A 340 -33.01 44.30 -7.71
N GLY A 341 -33.91 44.63 -8.63
CA GLY A 341 -34.29 46.00 -8.97
C GLY A 341 -34.78 46.81 -7.76
N ILE A 342 -35.69 46.23 -6.97
CA ILE A 342 -36.21 46.84 -5.74
C ILE A 342 -35.07 47.09 -4.74
N ARG A 343 -34.18 46.12 -4.52
CA ARG A 343 -33.04 46.28 -3.59
C ARG A 343 -32.08 47.39 -4.02
N LYS A 344 -31.81 47.51 -5.33
CA LYS A 344 -30.95 48.57 -5.85
C LYS A 344 -31.63 49.94 -5.79
N ALA A 345 -32.94 50.02 -6.03
CA ALA A 345 -33.71 51.26 -5.86
C ALA A 345 -33.72 51.74 -4.39
N LEU A 346 -33.68 50.81 -3.43
CA LEU A 346 -33.53 51.09 -2.00
C LEU A 346 -32.08 51.37 -1.55
N GLY A 347 -31.12 51.42 -2.48
CA GLY A 347 -29.73 51.82 -2.20
C GLY A 347 -28.72 50.68 -2.03
N ALA A 348 -29.05 49.42 -2.35
CA ALA A 348 -28.07 48.34 -2.31
C ALA A 348 -26.93 48.56 -3.31
N THR A 349 -25.67 48.48 -2.84
CA THR A 349 -24.49 48.64 -3.70
C THR A 349 -24.31 47.44 -4.64
N ARG A 350 -23.67 47.67 -5.79
CA ARG A 350 -23.31 46.59 -6.74
C ARG A 350 -22.49 45.48 -6.07
N GLY A 351 -21.62 45.84 -5.13
CA GLY A 351 -20.83 44.91 -4.34
C GLY A 351 -21.68 44.02 -3.43
N ALA A 352 -22.71 44.58 -2.78
CA ALA A 352 -23.63 43.81 -1.93
C ALA A 352 -24.40 42.75 -2.74
N ILE A 353 -24.92 43.11 -3.91
CA ILE A 353 -25.60 42.17 -4.81
C ILE A 353 -24.65 41.08 -5.30
N ARG A 354 -23.42 41.45 -5.70
CA ARG A 354 -22.42 40.48 -6.15
C ARG A 354 -22.04 39.50 -5.04
N LEU A 355 -21.77 40.00 -3.83
CA LEU A 355 -21.41 39.18 -2.69
C LEU A 355 -22.52 38.18 -2.34
N GLN A 356 -23.79 38.59 -2.40
CA GLN A 356 -24.92 37.70 -2.15
C GLN A 356 -24.90 36.49 -3.09
N PHE A 357 -24.83 36.73 -4.40
CA PHE A 357 -24.88 35.64 -5.40
C PHE A 357 -23.62 34.78 -5.41
N VAL A 358 -22.44 35.36 -5.15
CA VAL A 358 -21.19 34.58 -4.99
C VAL A 358 -21.27 33.67 -3.78
N VAL A 359 -21.72 34.19 -2.63
CA VAL A 359 -21.89 33.39 -1.41
C VAL A 359 -22.95 32.29 -1.63
N GLU A 360 -24.04 32.59 -2.33
CA GLU A 360 -25.05 31.59 -2.70
C GLU A 360 -24.42 30.45 -3.51
N ALA A 361 -23.66 30.76 -4.57
CA ALA A 361 -22.95 29.76 -5.37
C ALA A 361 -21.92 28.96 -4.55
N MET A 362 -21.12 29.61 -3.71
CA MET A 362 -20.14 28.94 -2.86
C MET A 362 -20.78 27.98 -1.87
N ILE A 363 -21.94 28.31 -1.28
CA ILE A 363 -22.67 27.43 -0.36
C ILE A 363 -23.21 26.21 -1.09
N VAL A 364 -23.77 26.38 -2.30
CA VAL A 364 -24.23 25.25 -3.11
C VAL A 364 -23.07 24.29 -3.40
N CYS A 365 -21.92 24.82 -3.81
CA CYS A 365 -20.72 24.01 -4.05
C CYS A 365 -20.19 23.36 -2.76
N LEU A 366 -20.21 24.06 -1.63
CA LEU A 366 -19.76 23.50 -0.35
C LEU A 366 -20.66 22.35 0.09
N VAL A 367 -21.98 22.50 0.00
CA VAL A 367 -22.94 21.43 0.34
C VAL A 367 -22.77 20.25 -0.61
N GLY A 368 -22.67 20.50 -1.92
CA GLY A 368 -22.38 19.45 -2.89
C GLY A 368 -21.05 18.76 -2.65
N GLY A 369 -20.03 19.49 -2.21
CA GLY A 369 -18.71 18.96 -1.89
C GLY A 369 -18.69 18.12 -0.62
N ILE A 370 -19.37 18.54 0.44
CA ILE A 370 -19.53 17.73 1.65
C ILE A 370 -20.25 16.42 1.32
N LEU A 371 -21.37 16.50 0.58
CA LEU A 371 -22.10 15.31 0.16
C LEU A 371 -21.26 14.41 -0.76
N GLY A 372 -20.48 15.00 -1.68
CA GLY A 372 -19.54 14.29 -2.53
C GLY A 372 -18.45 13.57 -1.73
N VAL A 373 -17.90 14.21 -0.70
CA VAL A 373 -16.92 13.58 0.21
C VAL A 373 -17.54 12.42 0.98
N LEU A 374 -18.77 12.56 1.47
CA LEU A 374 -19.46 11.48 2.18
C LEU A 374 -19.74 10.28 1.27
N VAL A 375 -20.28 10.53 0.07
CA VAL A 375 -20.59 9.49 -0.91
C VAL A 375 -19.31 8.84 -1.44
N GLY A 376 -18.34 9.64 -1.88
CA GLY A 376 -17.07 9.16 -2.40
C GLY A 376 -16.22 8.45 -1.35
N GLY A 377 -16.23 8.95 -0.12
CA GLY A 377 -15.55 8.31 1.00
C GLY A 377 -16.18 6.96 1.34
N GLY A 378 -17.52 6.90 1.37
CA GLY A 378 -18.25 5.65 1.55
C GLY A 378 -17.94 4.62 0.45
N LEU A 379 -18.04 5.03 -0.83
CA LEU A 379 -17.72 4.16 -1.96
C LEU A 379 -16.24 3.74 -1.98
N GLY A 380 -15.33 4.66 -1.66
CA GLY A 380 -13.90 4.38 -1.57
C GLY A 380 -13.56 3.37 -0.47
N MET A 381 -14.17 3.52 0.71
CA MET A 381 -13.99 2.56 1.82
C MET A 381 -14.57 1.18 1.49
N ILE A 382 -15.74 1.12 0.85
CA ILE A 382 -16.33 -0.15 0.39
C ILE A 382 -15.40 -0.82 -0.63
N GLY A 383 -14.92 -0.06 -1.61
CA GLY A 383 -13.99 -0.57 -2.62
C GLY A 383 -12.66 -1.03 -2.02
N ALA A 384 -12.09 -0.29 -1.07
CA ALA A 384 -10.88 -0.67 -0.35
C ALA A 384 -11.09 -1.97 0.43
N ASN A 385 -12.23 -2.10 1.13
CA ASN A 385 -12.56 -3.30 1.88
C ASN A 385 -12.73 -4.53 0.96
N MET A 386 -13.33 -4.38 -0.22
CA MET A 386 -13.37 -5.44 -1.23
C MET A 386 -11.97 -5.84 -1.74
N LEU A 387 -11.02 -4.90 -1.75
CA LEU A 387 -9.62 -5.14 -2.02
C LEU A 387 -8.84 -5.60 -0.77
N GLY A 388 -9.51 -6.06 0.29
CA GLY A 388 -8.87 -6.66 1.45
C GLY A 388 -8.23 -5.69 2.46
N THR A 389 -8.38 -4.37 2.28
CA THR A 389 -7.82 -3.37 3.22
C THR A 389 -8.82 -2.29 3.58
N PHE A 390 -9.00 -2.02 4.87
CA PHE A 390 -9.84 -0.92 5.31
C PHE A 390 -9.01 0.34 5.51
N VAL A 391 -9.24 1.36 4.68
CA VAL A 391 -8.51 2.63 4.71
C VAL A 391 -9.49 3.79 4.63
N PHE A 392 -9.29 4.79 5.48
CA PHE A 392 -10.07 6.02 5.45
C PHE A 392 -9.64 6.94 4.31
N PRO A 393 -10.54 7.76 3.76
CA PRO A 393 -10.18 8.78 2.79
C PRO A 393 -9.08 9.71 3.34
N PRO A 394 -7.99 9.97 2.59
CA PRO A 394 -6.91 10.83 3.07
C PRO A 394 -7.43 12.23 3.40
N LEU A 395 -7.03 12.78 4.56
CA LEU A 395 -7.43 14.14 4.95
C LEU A 395 -7.00 15.20 3.92
N SER A 396 -5.85 14.99 3.27
CA SER A 396 -5.37 15.82 2.17
C SER A 396 -6.31 15.79 0.96
N ALA A 397 -6.83 14.62 0.59
CA ALA A 397 -7.80 14.47 -0.49
C ALA A 397 -9.11 15.20 -0.18
N VAL A 398 -9.59 15.10 1.07
CA VAL A 398 -10.80 15.81 1.53
C VAL A 398 -10.59 17.32 1.49
N ALA A 399 -9.49 17.82 2.05
CA ALA A 399 -9.17 19.24 2.06
C ALA A 399 -9.03 19.81 0.64
N LEU A 400 -8.32 19.10 -0.23
CA LEU A 400 -8.12 19.49 -1.63
C LEU A 400 -9.45 19.51 -2.39
N SER A 401 -10.31 18.49 -2.21
CA SER A 401 -11.60 18.42 -2.89
C SER A 401 -12.57 19.52 -2.44
N LEU A 402 -12.63 19.80 -1.12
CA LEU A 402 -13.46 20.89 -0.59
C LEU A 402 -12.93 22.27 -1.01
N GLY A 403 -11.61 22.47 -0.97
CA GLY A 403 -10.97 23.70 -1.46
C GLY A 403 -11.24 23.95 -2.93
N PHE A 404 -11.13 22.89 -3.75
CA PHE A 404 -11.44 22.96 -5.18
C PHE A 404 -12.92 23.24 -5.45
N SER A 405 -13.83 22.63 -4.68
CA SER A 405 -15.27 22.91 -4.77
C SER A 405 -15.59 24.39 -4.52
N LEU A 406 -14.98 24.99 -3.50
CA LEU A 406 -15.13 26.42 -3.20
C LEU A 406 -14.57 27.30 -4.31
N ALA A 407 -13.42 26.93 -4.90
CA ALA A 407 -12.83 27.66 -6.02
C ALA A 407 -13.75 27.66 -7.25
N ILE A 408 -14.36 26.51 -7.57
CA ILE A 408 -15.35 26.38 -8.65
C ILE A 408 -16.59 27.24 -8.36
N GLY A 409 -17.12 27.17 -7.13
CA GLY A 409 -18.28 27.98 -6.74
C GLY A 409 -18.03 29.48 -6.87
N LEU A 410 -16.83 29.93 -6.49
CA LEU A 410 -16.41 31.31 -6.69
C LEU A 410 -16.32 31.67 -8.18
N PHE A 411 -15.62 30.85 -8.98
CA PHE A 411 -15.37 31.13 -10.39
C PHE A 411 -16.66 31.17 -11.21
N PHE A 412 -17.48 30.12 -11.14
CA PHE A 412 -18.73 30.01 -11.90
C PHE A 412 -19.87 30.85 -11.32
N GLY A 413 -19.83 31.17 -10.01
CA GLY A 413 -20.77 32.08 -9.36
C GLY A 413 -20.50 33.56 -9.66
N TYR A 414 -19.25 33.93 -9.94
CA TYR A 414 -18.86 35.33 -10.13
C TYR A 414 -19.49 35.97 -11.38
N TYR A 415 -19.51 35.26 -12.51
CA TYR A 415 -20.06 35.80 -13.76
C TYR A 415 -21.56 36.17 -13.64
N PRO A 416 -22.45 35.26 -13.21
CA PRO A 416 -23.86 35.57 -12.97
C PRO A 416 -24.05 36.68 -11.93
N ALA A 417 -23.28 36.64 -10.84
CA ALA A 417 -23.34 37.65 -9.79
C ALA A 417 -22.97 39.05 -10.31
N ASN A 418 -21.96 39.14 -11.17
CA ASN A 418 -21.55 40.41 -11.78
C ASN A 418 -22.57 40.90 -12.82
N LYS A 419 -23.24 39.99 -13.54
CA LYS A 419 -24.36 40.33 -14.44
C LYS A 419 -25.54 40.90 -13.64
N ALA A 420 -25.94 40.25 -12.56
CA ALA A 420 -27.00 40.71 -11.65
C ALA A 420 -26.70 42.10 -11.06
N ALA A 421 -25.46 42.31 -10.59
CA ALA A 421 -25.04 43.57 -10.00
C ALA A 421 -25.10 44.76 -10.98
N LYS A 422 -25.02 44.51 -12.29
CA LYS A 422 -25.03 45.54 -13.35
C LYS A 422 -26.43 45.90 -13.88
N LEU A 423 -27.48 45.16 -13.52
CA LEU A 423 -28.86 45.44 -13.97
C LEU A 423 -29.33 46.85 -13.59
N ASP A 424 -29.99 47.56 -14.50
CA ASP A 424 -30.55 48.88 -14.22
C ASP A 424 -31.83 48.76 -13.38
N PRO A 425 -31.97 49.45 -12.22
CA PRO A 425 -33.18 49.39 -11.40
C PRO A 425 -34.47 49.69 -12.16
N ILE A 426 -34.43 50.61 -13.12
CA ILE A 426 -35.61 51.05 -13.89
C ILE A 426 -36.05 49.93 -14.84
N GLU A 427 -35.11 49.33 -15.58
CA GLU A 427 -35.39 48.20 -16.47
C GLU A 427 -35.83 46.95 -15.68
N SER A 428 -35.22 46.73 -14.52
CA SER A 428 -35.52 45.58 -13.65
C SER A 428 -36.96 45.58 -13.13
N LEU A 429 -37.53 46.77 -12.89
CA LEU A 429 -38.89 46.95 -12.38
C LEU A 429 -39.97 46.85 -13.47
N ARG A 430 -39.56 47.01 -14.74
CA ARG A 430 -40.41 46.86 -15.93
C ARG A 430 -40.52 45.42 -16.43
N TYR A 431 -39.70 44.52 -15.91
CA TYR A 431 -39.72 43.10 -16.23
C TYR A 431 -40.94 42.45 -15.56
N GLU A 432 -41.81 41.82 -16.36
CA GLU A 432 -42.95 41.00 -15.89
C GLU A 432 -42.51 39.61 -15.43
#